data_AF-A0A538INI3-F1
#
_entry.id   AF-A0A538INI3-F1
#
_cell.length_a   1.000
_cell.length_b   1.000
_cell.length_c   1.000
_cell.angle_alpha   90.00
_cell.angle_beta   90.00
_cell.angle_gamma   90.00
#
_symmetry.space_group_name_H-M   'P 1'
#
loop_
_entity.id
_entity.type
_entity.pdbx_description
1 polymer ?
#
loop_
_entity_poly.entity_id
_entity_poly.type
_entity_poly.pdbx_seq_one_letter_code
_entity_poly.pdbx_strand_id
1 'polypeptide(L)'
;MKRAAIVVVVISVVLTSCSHAAKPSATARTASLPSILVFTRTRGFHHSSIPAAIAAIKQLGQRNGFAVDASADPSLFTDARLARYKAVVFLLTTGDVLDDEQQAVFQRYIEHGGGFVGVHSATDTEYGWP
;
A
#
# COMPACT_ATOMS: atom_id res chain seq x y z
N MET A 1 77.31 42.54 -7.76
CA MET A 1 76.94 43.32 -6.56
C MET A 1 75.47 43.06 -6.24
N LYS A 2 75.16 42.68 -4.99
CA LYS A 2 73.84 42.62 -4.30
C LYS A 2 72.79 41.63 -4.89
N ARG A 3 72.80 40.34 -4.56
CA ARG A 3 72.28 39.63 -3.34
C ARG A 3 70.82 39.96 -2.96
N ALA A 4 69.93 39.03 -3.34
CA ALA A 4 68.86 38.35 -2.58
C ALA A 4 67.92 39.14 -1.65
N ALA A 5 66.62 38.89 -1.81
CA ALA A 5 65.73 38.46 -0.72
C ALA A 5 64.46 37.84 -1.32
N ILE A 6 64.39 36.50 -1.28
CA ILE A 6 63.18 35.72 -1.51
C ILE A 6 62.41 35.74 -0.19
N VAL A 7 61.22 36.33 -0.17
CA VAL A 7 60.30 36.21 0.97
C VAL A 7 59.42 35.00 0.74
N VAL A 8 59.79 33.86 1.34
CA VAL A 8 58.91 32.70 1.44
C VAL A 8 58.01 32.92 2.65
N VAL A 9 56.77 33.35 2.42
CA VAL A 9 55.73 33.31 3.45
C VAL A 9 55.19 31.88 3.47
N VAL A 10 55.62 31.08 4.44
CA VAL A 10 55.02 29.78 4.72
C VAL A 10 53.71 30.01 5.46
N ILE A 11 52.61 30.08 4.72
CA ILE A 11 51.25 30.00 5.31
C ILE A 11 50.94 28.52 5.46
N SER A 12 51.08 28.01 6.69
CA SER A 12 50.58 26.69 7.08
C SER A 12 49.05 26.71 7.05
N VAL A 13 48.46 26.37 5.90
CA VAL A 13 47.04 26.06 5.81
C VAL A 13 46.83 24.70 6.46
N VAL A 14 46.19 24.71 7.63
CA VAL A 14 45.79 23.52 8.35
C VAL A 14 44.69 22.83 7.54
N LEU A 15 45.05 21.75 6.85
CA LEU A 15 44.11 20.82 6.21
C LEU A 15 43.40 20.00 7.29
N THR A 16 42.36 20.56 7.91
CA THR A 16 41.43 19.75 8.71
C THR A 16 40.45 19.08 7.76
N SER A 17 40.90 17.98 7.13
CA SER A 17 40.07 17.09 6.32
C SER A 17 39.13 16.33 7.25
N CYS A 18 37.91 16.82 7.45
CA CYS A 18 36.83 16.06 8.05
C CYS A 18 36.39 14.95 7.08
N SER A 19 37.12 13.84 7.04
CA SER A 19 36.67 12.61 6.41
C SER A 19 35.61 11.93 7.29
N HIS A 20 34.41 12.51 7.36
CA HIS A 20 33.23 11.77 7.79
C HIS A 20 32.76 10.95 6.60
N ALA A 21 33.27 9.72 6.50
CA ALA A 21 32.69 8.68 5.67
C ALA A 21 31.28 8.36 6.22
N ALA A 22 30.29 9.16 5.84
CA ALA A 22 28.89 8.83 6.03
C ALA A 22 28.60 7.60 5.16
N LYS A 23 28.54 6.42 5.79
CA LYS A 23 27.99 5.22 5.16
C LYS A 23 26.57 5.57 4.70
N PRO A 24 26.21 5.37 3.42
CA PRO A 24 24.82 5.44 3.05
C PRO A 24 24.10 4.34 3.82
N SER A 25 23.32 4.74 4.83
CA SER A 25 22.34 3.87 5.46
C SER A 25 21.24 3.67 4.43
N ALA A 26 21.47 2.75 3.50
CA ALA A 26 20.42 2.18 2.69
C ALA A 26 19.59 1.33 3.65
N THR A 27 18.66 1.98 4.35
CA THR A 27 17.44 1.30 4.77
C THR A 27 16.77 0.92 3.46
N ALA A 28 17.08 -0.28 2.95
CA ALA A 28 16.35 -0.88 1.86
C ALA A 28 14.92 -1.00 2.39
N ARG A 29 14.09 0.00 2.07
CA ARG A 29 12.66 -0.09 2.23
C ARG A 29 12.28 -1.20 1.26
N THR A 30 12.22 -2.43 1.74
CA THR A 30 11.70 -3.56 0.97
C THR A 30 10.40 -3.06 0.38
N ALA A 31 10.38 -2.84 -0.94
CA ALA A 31 9.19 -2.35 -1.59
C ALA A 31 8.15 -3.45 -1.39
N SER A 32 7.20 -3.22 -0.47
CA SER A 32 6.12 -4.15 -0.24
C SER A 32 5.41 -4.33 -1.56
N LEU A 33 5.18 -5.58 -1.95
CA LEU A 33 4.42 -5.87 -3.17
C LEU A 33 3.12 -5.06 -3.17
N PRO A 34 2.69 -4.55 -4.34
CA PRO A 34 1.33 -4.01 -4.47
C PRO A 34 0.34 -5.01 -3.87
N SER A 35 -0.54 -4.54 -3.00
CA SER A 35 -1.48 -5.40 -2.28
C SER A 35 -2.92 -5.08 -2.67
N ILE A 36 -3.77 -6.10 -2.68
CA ILE A 36 -5.22 -5.94 -2.81
C ILE A 36 -5.92 -6.50 -1.56
N LEU A 37 -7.07 -5.92 -1.22
CA LEU A 37 -7.97 -6.45 -0.20
C LEU A 37 -9.09 -7.23 -0.88
N VAL A 38 -9.23 -8.51 -0.55
CA VAL A 38 -10.38 -9.36 -0.93
C VAL A 38 -11.34 -9.39 0.24
N PHE A 39 -12.45 -8.67 0.10
CA PHE A 39 -13.50 -8.56 1.09
C PHE A 39 -14.63 -9.55 0.78
N THR A 40 -15.00 -10.38 1.77
CA THR A 40 -15.94 -11.51 1.58
C THR A 40 -17.08 -11.53 2.59
N ARG A 41 -17.40 -10.38 3.21
CA ARG A 41 -18.48 -10.32 4.19
C ARG A 41 -19.83 -10.56 3.52
N THR A 42 -20.70 -11.27 4.20
CA THR A 42 -22.07 -11.56 3.73
C THR A 42 -23.05 -11.24 4.86
N ARG A 43 -24.15 -10.57 4.53
CA ARG A 43 -25.36 -10.38 5.35
C ARG A 43 -26.60 -11.02 4.72
N GLY A 44 -26.43 -11.70 3.60
CA GLY A 44 -27.44 -12.51 2.92
C GLY A 44 -26.93 -13.93 2.67
N PHE A 45 -27.14 -14.43 1.45
CA PHE A 45 -26.69 -15.76 1.06
C PHE A 45 -25.16 -15.92 1.19
N HIS A 46 -24.73 -17.00 1.84
CA HIS A 46 -23.32 -17.32 1.98
C HIS A 46 -22.89 -18.35 0.92
N HIS A 47 -22.00 -17.93 0.02
CA HIS A 47 -21.48 -18.79 -1.03
C HIS A 47 -20.42 -19.74 -0.48
N SER A 48 -20.67 -21.05 -0.53
CA SER A 48 -19.68 -22.07 -0.13
C SER A 48 -18.41 -22.07 -0.98
N SER A 49 -18.43 -21.41 -2.15
CA SER A 49 -17.28 -21.24 -3.04
C SER A 49 -16.29 -20.15 -2.60
N ILE A 50 -16.60 -19.34 -1.58
CA ILE A 50 -15.72 -18.27 -1.08
C ILE A 50 -14.27 -18.75 -0.82
N PRO A 51 -14.02 -19.86 -0.08
CA PRO A 51 -12.66 -20.32 0.15
C PRO A 51 -11.90 -20.67 -1.13
N ALA A 52 -12.57 -21.32 -2.09
CA ALA A 52 -11.99 -21.68 -3.38
C ALA A 52 -11.69 -20.43 -4.22
N ALA A 53 -12.58 -19.44 -4.21
CA ALA A 53 -12.40 -18.19 -4.93
C ALA A 53 -11.25 -17.34 -4.32
N ILE A 54 -11.12 -17.27 -3.00
CA ILE A 54 -9.96 -16.65 -2.33
C ILE A 54 -8.67 -17.34 -2.78
N ALA A 55 -8.63 -18.67 -2.79
CA ALA A 55 -7.46 -19.43 -3.22
C ALA A 55 -7.08 -19.13 -4.67
N ALA A 56 -8.06 -19.02 -5.57
CA ALA A 56 -7.84 -18.66 -6.97
C ALA A 56 -7.21 -17.26 -7.11
N ILE A 57 -7.72 -16.24 -6.38
CA ILE A 57 -7.15 -14.89 -6.41
C ILE A 57 -5.74 -14.87 -5.82
N LYS A 58 -5.48 -15.61 -4.73
CA LYS A 58 -4.13 -15.74 -4.16
C LYS A 58 -3.14 -16.35 -5.16
N GLN A 59 -3.55 -17.40 -5.89
CA GLN A 59 -2.74 -17.99 -6.96
C GLN A 59 -2.51 -17.01 -8.13
N LEU A 60 -3.50 -16.15 -8.43
CA LEU A 60 -3.33 -15.08 -9.41
C LEU A 60 -2.30 -14.05 -8.93
N GLY A 61 -2.37 -13.63 -7.67
CA GLY A 61 -1.40 -12.72 -7.06
C GLY A 61 0.03 -13.24 -7.10
N GLN A 62 0.22 -14.51 -6.73
CA GLN A 62 1.53 -15.16 -6.81
C GLN A 62 2.11 -15.18 -8.23
N ARG A 63 1.27 -15.49 -9.23
CA ARG A 63 1.70 -15.53 -10.65
C ARG A 63 2.02 -14.16 -11.24
N ASN A 64 1.41 -13.10 -10.72
CA ASN A 64 1.51 -11.74 -11.28
C ASN A 64 2.23 -10.74 -10.37
N GLY A 65 2.81 -11.19 -9.26
CA GLY A 65 3.66 -10.35 -8.40
C GLY A 65 2.89 -9.35 -7.53
N PHE A 66 1.71 -9.70 -7.02
CA PHE A 66 0.98 -8.87 -6.04
C PHE A 66 0.53 -9.68 -4.82
N ALA A 67 0.47 -9.02 -3.67
CA ALA A 67 0.00 -9.59 -2.42
C ALA A 67 -1.54 -9.54 -2.33
N VAL A 68 -2.13 -10.52 -1.65
CA VAL A 68 -3.58 -10.66 -1.48
C VAL A 68 -3.90 -10.85 0.00
N ASP A 69 -4.54 -9.84 0.59
CA ASP A 69 -5.12 -9.94 1.92
C ASP A 69 -6.60 -10.30 1.76
N ALA A 70 -7.10 -11.31 2.47
CA ALA A 70 -8.51 -11.70 2.42
C ALA A 70 -9.13 -11.60 3.81
N SER A 71 -10.31 -10.97 3.90
CA SER A 71 -11.00 -10.72 5.17
C SER A 71 -12.51 -10.55 4.98
N ALA A 72 -13.28 -10.86 6.02
CA ALA A 72 -14.70 -10.50 6.14
C ALA A 72 -14.94 -9.41 7.21
N ASP A 73 -13.87 -8.84 7.75
CA ASP A 73 -13.91 -7.82 8.80
C ASP A 73 -14.05 -6.42 8.19
N PRO A 74 -15.18 -5.72 8.42
CA PRO A 74 -15.42 -4.39 7.89
C PRO A 74 -14.62 -3.32 8.64
N SER A 75 -14.02 -3.62 9.80
CA SER A 75 -13.15 -2.68 10.52
C SER A 75 -11.91 -2.27 9.72
N LEU A 76 -11.62 -2.99 8.63
CA LEU A 76 -10.59 -2.64 7.66
C LEU A 76 -10.96 -1.45 6.77
N PHE A 77 -12.22 -1.03 6.73
CA PHE A 77 -12.70 0.12 5.96
C PHE A 77 -12.43 1.42 6.71
N THR A 78 -11.15 1.74 6.85
CA THR A 78 -10.66 3.04 7.35
C THR A 78 -9.70 3.62 6.32
N ASP A 79 -9.59 4.95 6.21
CA ASP A 79 -8.71 5.61 5.23
C ASP A 79 -7.27 5.08 5.32
N ALA A 80 -6.74 4.93 6.54
CA ALA A 80 -5.38 4.44 6.78
C ALA A 80 -5.15 2.99 6.33
N ARG A 81 -6.18 2.13 6.44
CA ARG A 81 -6.09 0.73 6.01
C ARG A 81 -6.24 0.62 4.50
N LEU A 82 -7.25 1.29 3.93
CA LEU A 82 -7.52 1.22 2.48
C LEU A 82 -6.39 1.86 1.64
N ALA A 83 -5.71 2.89 2.16
CA ALA A 83 -4.55 3.51 1.49
C ALA A 83 -3.38 2.53 1.21
N ARG A 84 -3.34 1.38 1.89
CA ARG A 84 -2.34 0.33 1.65
C ARG A 84 -2.64 -0.52 0.42
N TYR A 85 -3.89 -0.55 -0.01
CA TYR A 85 -4.39 -1.43 -1.06
C TYR A 85 -4.56 -0.70 -2.39
N LYS A 86 -4.06 -1.30 -3.46
CA LYS A 86 -4.25 -0.80 -4.83
C LYS A 86 -5.66 -1.07 -5.36
N ALA A 87 -6.30 -2.11 -4.86
CA ALA A 87 -7.69 -2.39 -5.15
C ALA A 87 -8.39 -3.06 -3.96
N VAL A 88 -9.69 -2.85 -3.86
CA VAL A 88 -10.60 -3.62 -3.02
C VAL A 88 -11.46 -4.50 -3.93
N VAL A 89 -11.51 -5.80 -3.65
CA VAL A 89 -12.31 -6.79 -4.35
C VAL A 89 -13.47 -7.19 -3.45
N PHE A 90 -14.69 -6.89 -3.86
CA PHE A 90 -15.88 -7.48 -3.24
C PHE A 90 -16.09 -8.84 -3.87
N LEU A 91 -15.70 -9.89 -3.14
CA LEU A 91 -15.74 -11.26 -3.62
C LEU A 91 -16.90 -11.99 -2.98
N LEU A 92 -17.96 -12.20 -3.77
CA LEU A 92 -19.15 -12.94 -3.34
C LEU A 92 -19.80 -12.35 -2.08
N THR A 93 -19.71 -11.03 -1.89
CA THR A 93 -20.44 -10.30 -0.84
C THR A 93 -21.94 -10.36 -1.12
N THR A 94 -22.77 -10.11 -0.11
CA THR A 94 -24.24 -10.06 -0.29
C THR A 94 -24.85 -9.27 0.86
N GLY A 95 -25.86 -8.44 0.59
CA GLY A 95 -26.54 -7.61 1.59
C GLY A 95 -25.74 -6.38 2.01
N ASP A 96 -26.15 -5.72 3.09
CA ASP A 96 -25.52 -4.48 3.57
C ASP A 96 -24.36 -4.81 4.52
N VAL A 97 -23.14 -4.75 3.98
CA VAL A 97 -21.93 -5.29 4.62
C VAL A 97 -21.09 -4.20 5.30
N LEU A 98 -21.30 -2.94 4.93
CA LEU A 98 -20.69 -1.74 5.50
C LEU A 98 -21.73 -0.90 6.27
N ASP A 99 -21.25 -0.14 7.26
CA ASP A 99 -22.03 0.95 7.87
C ASP A 99 -21.75 2.30 7.17
N ASP A 100 -22.53 3.33 7.48
CA ASP A 100 -22.45 4.66 6.86
C ASP A 100 -21.03 5.27 6.89
N GLU A 101 -20.27 5.05 7.97
CA GLU A 101 -18.90 5.57 8.07
C GLU A 101 -17.97 4.82 7.11
N GLN A 102 -18.06 3.50 7.06
CA GLN A 102 -17.28 2.64 6.17
C GLN A 102 -17.65 2.86 4.71
N GLN A 103 -18.93 3.12 4.43
CA GLN A 103 -19.41 3.53 3.12
C GLN A 103 -18.74 4.85 2.69
N ALA A 104 -18.77 5.87 3.55
CA ALA A 104 -18.11 7.15 3.26
C ALA A 104 -16.58 7.00 3.06
N VAL A 105 -15.92 6.13 3.83
CA VAL A 105 -14.50 5.79 3.63
C VAL A 105 -14.28 5.15 2.27
N PHE A 106 -15.13 4.20 1.88
CA PHE A 106 -14.97 3.49 0.62
C PHE A 106 -15.26 4.39 -0.59
N GLN A 107 -16.25 5.27 -0.51
CA GLN A 107 -16.47 6.31 -1.51
C GLN A 107 -15.22 7.18 -1.68
N ARG A 108 -14.65 7.70 -0.59
CA ARG A 108 -13.41 8.47 -0.65
C ARG A 108 -12.27 7.67 -1.26
N TYR A 109 -12.12 6.39 -0.90
CA TYR A 109 -11.10 5.52 -1.50
C TYR A 109 -11.21 5.49 -3.03
N ILE A 110 -12.42 5.36 -3.58
CA ILE A 110 -12.67 5.38 -5.03
C ILE A 110 -12.39 6.77 -5.61
N GLU A 111 -12.88 7.84 -4.99
CA GLU A 111 -12.66 9.23 -5.43
C GLU A 111 -11.17 9.59 -5.50
N HIS A 112 -10.33 8.99 -4.65
CA HIS A 112 -8.87 9.15 -4.66
C HIS A 112 -8.14 8.16 -5.59
N GLY A 113 -8.85 7.46 -6.48
CA GLY A 113 -8.27 6.58 -7.50
C GLY A 113 -7.99 5.16 -7.02
N GLY A 114 -8.60 4.71 -5.92
CA GLY A 114 -8.58 3.33 -5.48
C GLY A 114 -9.28 2.40 -6.49
N GLY A 115 -8.69 1.23 -6.74
CA GLY A 115 -9.28 0.24 -7.66
C GLY A 115 -10.44 -0.52 -7.02
N PHE A 116 -11.46 -0.85 -7.81
CA PHE A 116 -12.57 -1.69 -7.37
C PHE A 116 -12.80 -2.86 -8.32
N VAL A 117 -13.10 -4.03 -7.75
CA VAL A 117 -13.56 -5.21 -8.50
C VAL A 117 -14.73 -5.84 -7.75
N GLY A 118 -15.89 -5.91 -8.38
CA GLY A 118 -17.02 -6.72 -7.91
C GLY A 118 -17.08 -8.06 -8.62
N VAL A 119 -17.30 -9.15 -7.88
CA VAL A 119 -17.44 -10.50 -8.45
C VAL A 119 -18.79 -11.11 -8.07
N HIS A 120 -19.61 -11.42 -9.08
CA HIS A 120 -20.91 -12.10 -8.95
C HIS A 120 -21.85 -11.36 -7.99
N SER A 121 -22.20 -11.95 -6.83
CA SER A 121 -23.14 -11.37 -5.86
C SER A 121 -22.66 -10.08 -5.21
N ALA A 122 -21.46 -9.61 -5.55
CA ALA A 122 -21.07 -8.23 -5.26
C ALA A 122 -22.08 -7.19 -5.81
N THR A 123 -22.83 -7.52 -6.87
CA THR A 123 -23.96 -6.69 -7.35
C THR A 123 -25.17 -6.71 -6.41
N ASP A 124 -25.25 -7.70 -5.52
CA ASP A 124 -26.33 -7.94 -4.57
C ASP A 124 -25.96 -7.38 -3.18
N THR A 125 -25.13 -6.32 -3.15
CA THR A 125 -24.51 -5.75 -1.95
C THR A 125 -24.79 -4.25 -1.88
N GLU A 126 -25.10 -3.74 -0.68
CA GLU A 126 -25.35 -2.31 -0.40
C GLU A 126 -26.60 -1.73 -1.13
N TYR A 127 -27.74 -2.40 -1.03
CA TYR A 127 -28.97 -2.01 -1.76
C TYR A 127 -29.48 -0.61 -1.40
N GLY A 128 -29.23 -0.18 -0.17
CA GLY A 128 -29.67 1.11 0.36
C GLY A 128 -28.67 2.25 0.17
N TRP A 129 -27.49 1.98 -0.40
CA TRP A 129 -26.45 2.99 -0.58
C TRP A 129 -26.58 3.65 -1.97
N PRO A 130 -27.00 4.93 -2.04
CA PRO A 130 -27.22 5.64 -3.31
C PRO A 130 -25.96 6.05 -4.07
#